data_AF-M1EIK3-F1
#
_entry.id   AF-M1EIK3-F1
#
_cell.length_a   1.000
_cell.length_b   1.000
_cell.length_c   1.000
_cell.angle_alpha   90.00
_cell.angle_beta   90.00
_cell.angle_gamma   90.00
#
_symmetry.space_group_name_H-M   'P 1'
#
loop_
_entity.id
_entity.type
_entity.pdbx_description
1 polymer ?
#
loop_
_entity_poly.entity_id
_entity_poly.type
_entity_poly.pdbx_seq_one_letter_code
_entity_poly.pdbx_strand_id
1 'polypeptide(L)'
;GEEKFTFIEACVNPRSVTLLVKGPNKHTLTQIKDAIRDGLRAIKNAIEDGCVVPGAGAVEVAIAEALVNYKHRIKGRARLGVQAFADALLIIP
;
A
#
# COMPACT_ATOMS: atom_id res chain seq x y z
N GLY A 1 -0.99 32.76 -14.01
CA GLY A 1 -2.19 32.41 -13.24
C GLY A 1 -3.40 32.93 -13.96
N GLU A 2 -3.69 32.35 -15.12
CA GLU A 2 -4.67 32.86 -16.09
C GLU A 2 -5.99 32.08 -16.08
N GLU A 3 -5.99 30.89 -15.44
CA GLU A 3 -7.20 30.09 -15.27
C GLU A 3 -8.04 30.61 -14.09
N LYS A 4 -9.31 30.89 -14.38
CA LYS A 4 -10.31 31.24 -13.38
C LYS A 4 -10.96 29.96 -12.86
N PHE A 5 -10.96 29.81 -11.54
CA PHE A 5 -11.63 28.70 -10.85
C PHE A 5 -12.80 29.24 -10.03
N THR A 6 -13.90 28.50 -10.02
CA THR A 6 -15.03 28.74 -9.11
C THR A 6 -14.92 27.75 -7.97
N PHE A 7 -14.78 28.26 -6.75
CA PHE A 7 -14.73 27.45 -5.54
C PHE A 7 -16.09 27.47 -4.84
N ILE A 8 -16.59 26.28 -4.49
CA ILE A 8 -17.77 26.11 -3.65
C ILE A 8 -17.26 25.61 -2.30
N GLU A 9 -17.26 26.48 -1.32
CA GLU A 9 -16.68 26.25 0.00
C GLU A 9 -17.74 26.33 1.10
N ALA A 10 -17.38 25.95 2.33
CA ALA A 10 -18.26 26.00 3.51
C ALA A 10 -19.58 25.21 3.38
N CYS A 11 -19.57 24.09 2.66
CA CYS A 11 -20.69 23.14 2.66
C CYS A 11 -20.87 22.52 4.06
N VAL A 12 -22.09 22.53 4.60
CA VAL A 12 -22.38 22.06 5.97
C VAL A 12 -22.13 20.56 6.14
N ASN A 13 -22.41 19.74 5.12
CA ASN A 13 -22.17 18.29 5.14
C ASN A 13 -21.85 17.77 3.72
N PRO A 14 -20.64 18.02 3.20
CA PRO A 14 -20.28 17.61 1.86
C PRO A 14 -20.00 16.11 1.80
N ARG A 15 -20.75 15.38 0.97
CA ARG A 15 -20.46 13.97 0.64
C ARG A 15 -19.42 13.80 -0.46
N SER A 16 -18.97 14.90 -1.06
CA SER A 16 -17.95 14.94 -2.09
C SER A 16 -17.15 16.24 -1.94
N VAL A 17 -15.83 16.14 -2.09
CA VAL A 17 -14.89 17.25 -1.98
C VAL A 17 -13.89 17.18 -3.13
N THR A 18 -13.28 18.31 -3.48
CA THR A 18 -12.30 18.40 -4.57
C THR A 18 -10.97 18.90 -4.04
N LEU A 19 -9.89 18.23 -4.44
CA LEU A 19 -8.51 18.64 -4.16
C LEU A 19 -7.92 19.29 -5.41
N LEU A 20 -7.60 20.58 -5.34
CA LEU A 20 -6.91 21.29 -6.41
C LEU A 20 -5.39 21.19 -6.21
N VAL A 21 -4.70 20.51 -7.13
CA VAL A 21 -3.24 20.35 -7.10
C VAL A 21 -2.62 21.22 -8.20
N LYS A 22 -1.62 22.04 -7.83
CA LYS A 22 -0.82 22.83 -8.78
C LYS A 22 0.62 22.33 -8.73
N GLY A 23 1.28 22.29 -9.88
CA GLY A 23 2.63 21.77 -10.02
C GLY A 23 3.36 22.40 -11.20
N PRO A 24 4.70 22.33 -11.23
CA PRO A 24 5.53 23.06 -12.20
C PRO A 24 5.46 22.47 -13.61
N ASN A 25 5.13 21.19 -13.73
CA ASN A 25 4.99 20.50 -15.01
C ASN A 25 3.97 19.35 -14.90
N LYS A 26 3.54 18.84 -16.05
CA LYS A 26 2.53 17.78 -16.15
C LYS A 26 3.01 16.46 -15.50
N HIS A 27 4.29 16.14 -15.58
CA HIS A 27 4.82 14.90 -15.03
C HIS A 27 4.70 14.87 -13.50
N THR A 28 5.15 15.93 -12.83
CA THR A 28 5.01 16.10 -11.38
C THR A 28 3.55 16.12 -10.95
N LEU A 29 2.68 16.79 -11.70
CA LEU A 29 1.24 16.79 -11.43
C LEU A 29 0.64 15.37 -11.47
N THR A 30 1.00 14.56 -12.46
CA THR A 30 0.56 13.16 -12.55
C THR A 30 1.06 12.35 -11.35
N GLN A 31 2.34 12.48 -10.97
CA GLN A 31 2.91 11.78 -9.82
C GLN A 31 2.19 12.15 -8.51
N ILE A 32 1.89 13.43 -8.29
CA ILE A 32 1.17 13.86 -7.10
C ILE A 32 -0.27 13.32 -7.10
N LYS A 33 -0.94 13.35 -8.27
CA LYS A 33 -2.28 12.80 -8.40
C LYS A 33 -2.32 11.30 -8.07
N ASP A 34 -1.34 10.55 -8.56
CA ASP A 34 -1.24 9.10 -8.29
C ASP A 34 -0.94 8.84 -6.81
N ALA A 35 0.00 9.58 -6.21
CA ALA A 35 0.30 9.47 -4.78
C ALA A 35 -0.91 9.78 -3.87
N ILE A 36 -1.69 10.82 -4.19
CA ILE A 36 -2.92 11.15 -3.45
C ILE A 36 -3.94 10.01 -3.59
N ARG A 37 -4.11 9.47 -4.79
CA ARG A 37 -5.04 8.37 -5.05
C ARG A 37 -4.66 7.10 -4.28
N ASP A 38 -3.38 6.76 -4.26
CA ASP A 38 -2.86 5.61 -3.53
C ASP A 38 -3.01 5.78 -2.02
N GLY A 39 -2.70 6.98 -1.49
CA GLY A 39 -2.88 7.31 -0.09
C GLY A 39 -4.34 7.21 0.36
N LEU A 40 -5.28 7.77 -0.42
CA LEU A 40 -6.71 7.66 -0.12
C LEU A 40 -7.19 6.21 -0.12
N ARG A 41 -6.68 5.38 -1.03
CA ARG A 41 -7.00 3.95 -1.07
C ARG A 41 -6.46 3.21 0.14
N ALA A 42 -5.23 3.51 0.57
CA ALA A 42 -4.64 2.93 1.77
C ALA A 42 -5.44 3.27 3.03
N ILE A 43 -5.85 4.54 3.19
CA ILE A 43 -6.67 4.99 4.32
C ILE A 43 -8.03 4.28 4.32
N LYS A 44 -8.68 4.19 3.16
CA LYS A 44 -9.96 3.49 3.02
C LYS A 44 -9.86 2.04 3.47
N ASN A 45 -8.82 1.32 3.01
CA ASN A 45 -8.59 -0.06 3.43
C ASN A 45 -8.32 -0.17 4.93
N ALA A 46 -7.50 0.72 5.50
CA ALA A 46 -7.23 0.72 6.94
C ALA A 46 -8.49 0.94 7.80
N ILE A 47 -9.42 1.77 7.32
CA ILE A 47 -10.71 2.00 8.01
C ILE A 47 -11.62 0.75 7.91
N GLU A 48 -11.65 0.08 6.75
CA GLU A 48 -12.49 -1.12 6.56
C GLU A 48 -11.94 -2.36 7.27
N ASP A 49 -10.64 -2.58 7.19
CA ASP A 49 -9.97 -3.76 7.77
C ASP A 49 -9.82 -3.65 9.29
N GLY A 50 -9.72 -2.42 9.83
CA GLY A 50 -9.58 -2.16 11.25
C GLY A 50 -8.23 -2.56 11.86
N CYS A 51 -7.26 -2.96 11.03
CA CYS A 51 -5.91 -3.33 11.46
C CYS A 51 -4.85 -2.90 10.44
N VAL A 52 -3.59 -2.91 10.87
CA VAL A 52 -2.42 -2.61 10.04
C VAL A 52 -1.29 -3.57 10.37
N VAL A 53 -0.36 -3.75 9.43
CA VAL A 53 0.83 -4.60 9.59
C VAL A 53 2.11 -3.76 9.47
N PRO A 54 3.22 -4.16 10.13
CA PRO A 54 4.48 -3.45 10.00
C PRO A 54 5.05 -3.60 8.59
N GLY A 55 5.43 -2.50 7.93
CA GLY A 55 5.95 -2.52 6.56
C GLY A 55 7.44 -2.84 6.45
N ALA A 56 8.06 -2.40 5.35
CA ALA A 56 9.51 -2.50 5.09
C ALA A 56 10.08 -3.93 5.21
N GLY A 57 9.38 -4.92 4.68
CA GLY A 57 9.82 -6.31 4.70
C GLY A 57 9.58 -7.04 6.03
N ALA A 58 9.06 -6.37 7.07
CA ALA A 58 8.89 -6.99 8.38
C ALA A 58 7.88 -8.15 8.36
N VAL A 59 6.79 -8.03 7.59
CA VAL A 59 5.83 -9.12 7.42
C VAL A 59 6.47 -10.29 6.68
N GLU A 60 7.20 -10.00 5.60
CA GLU A 60 7.84 -10.99 4.74
C GLU A 60 8.88 -11.81 5.52
N VAL A 61 9.71 -11.16 6.34
CA VAL A 61 10.68 -11.83 7.22
C VAL A 61 9.98 -12.70 8.26
N ALA A 62 8.93 -12.19 8.92
CA ALA A 62 8.18 -12.96 9.91
C ALA A 62 7.50 -14.20 9.29
N ILE A 63 6.95 -14.08 8.08
CA ILE A 63 6.37 -15.20 7.35
C ILE A 63 7.45 -16.20 6.94
N ALA A 64 8.59 -15.74 6.43
CA ALA A 64 9.71 -16.61 6.05
C ALA A 64 10.21 -17.43 7.24
N GLU A 65 10.38 -16.82 8.42
CA GLU A 65 10.75 -17.51 9.65
C GLU A 65 9.70 -18.56 10.05
N ALA A 66 8.41 -18.19 10.03
CA ALA A 66 7.32 -19.10 10.33
C ALA A 66 7.29 -20.32 9.39
N LEU A 67 7.56 -20.11 8.10
CA LEU A 67 7.64 -21.17 7.10
C LEU A 67 8.85 -22.09 7.29
N VAL A 68 10.02 -21.54 7.64
CA VAL A 68 11.22 -22.33 7.98
C VAL A 68 10.95 -23.22 9.19
N ASN A 69 10.27 -22.70 10.21
CA ASN A 69 9.84 -23.49 11.37
C ASN A 69 8.82 -24.57 10.98
N TYR A 70 7.83 -24.22 10.14
CA TYR A 70 6.81 -25.15 9.65
C TYR A 70 7.39 -26.27 8.79
N LYS A 71 8.46 -25.99 8.02
CA LYS A 71 9.17 -26.95 7.16
C LYS A 71 9.54 -28.24 7.89
N HIS A 72 9.87 -28.17 9.19
CA HIS A 72 10.25 -29.34 10.00
C HIS A 72 9.10 -30.34 10.20
N ARG A 73 7.85 -29.90 10.05
CA ARG A 73 6.66 -30.76 10.16
C ARG A 73 6.31 -31.47 8.85
N ILE A 74 6.88 -31.03 7.72
CA ILE A 74 6.58 -31.57 6.40
C ILE A 74 7.61 -32.60 5.97
N LYS A 75 7.12 -33.73 5.46
CA LYS A 75 7.92 -34.85 4.95
C LYS A 75 7.94 -34.85 3.42
N GLY A 76 9.00 -35.42 2.85
CA GLY A 76 9.13 -35.61 1.40
C GLY A 76 9.43 -34.32 0.63
N ARG A 77 9.13 -34.33 -0.68
CA ARG A 77 9.51 -33.27 -1.63
C ARG A 77 8.89 -31.91 -1.32
N ALA A 78 7.71 -31.88 -0.69
CA ALA A 78 7.04 -30.64 -0.31
C ALA A 78 7.91 -29.76 0.62
N ARG A 79 8.83 -30.36 1.39
CA ARG A 79 9.77 -29.65 2.25
C ARG A 79 10.65 -28.66 1.47
N LEU A 80 11.09 -29.04 0.27
CA LEU A 80 11.91 -28.19 -0.59
C LEU A 80 11.07 -27.03 -1.17
N GLY A 81 9.80 -27.29 -1.47
CA GLY A 81 8.87 -26.25 -1.90
C GLY A 81 8.62 -25.18 -0.83
N VAL A 82 8.42 -25.60 0.42
CA VAL A 82 8.26 -24.66 1.56
C VAL A 82 9.52 -23.84 1.78
N GLN A 83 10.70 -24.46 1.67
CA GLN A 83 11.97 -23.73 1.75
C GLN A 83 12.08 -22.70 0.64
N ALA A 84 11.86 -23.10 -0.62
CA ALA A 84 11.95 -22.20 -1.76
C ALA A 84 10.96 -21.03 -1.66
N PHE A 85 9.76 -21.26 -1.12
CA PHE A 85 8.80 -20.19 -0.90
C PHE A 85 9.22 -19.24 0.23
N ALA A 86 9.77 -19.75 1.33
CA ALA A 86 10.32 -18.93 2.40
C ALA A 86 11.47 -18.05 1.89
N ASP A 87 12.37 -18.62 1.10
CA ASP A 87 13.51 -17.90 0.50
C ASP A 87 13.03 -16.85 -0.51
N ALA A 88 11.97 -17.13 -1.28
CA ALA A 88 11.41 -16.19 -2.24
C ALA A 88 10.78 -14.96 -1.59
N LEU A 89 10.24 -15.06 -0.37
CA LEU A 89 9.71 -13.91 0.37
C LEU A 89 10.79 -12.92 0.79
N LEU A 90 12.05 -13.38 0.90
CA LEU A 90 13.20 -12.55 1.25
C LEU A 90 13.77 -11.75 0.08
N ILE A 91 13.05 -11.63 -1.05
CA ILE A 91 13.42 -10.73 -2.15
C ILE A 91 13.02 -9.27 -1.90
N ILE A 92 12.02 -9.05 -1.04
CA ILE A 92 11.51 -7.71 -0.70
C ILE A 92 12.43 -7.02 0.33
N PRO A 93 12.86 -7.69 1.42
CA PRO A 93 13.94 -7.21 2.27
C PRO A 93 15.31 -7.24 1.59
#